data_AF-A0A1X7J1Q4-F1
#
_entry.id   AF-A0A1X7J1Q4-F1
#
_cell.length_a   1.000
_cell.length_b   1.000
_cell.length_c   1.000
_cell.angle_alpha   90.00
_cell.angle_beta   90.00
_cell.angle_gamma   90.00
#
_symmetry.space_group_name_H-M   'P 1'
#
loop_
_entity.id
_entity.type
_entity.pdbx_description
1 polymer ?
#
loop_
_entity_poly.entity_id
_entity_poly.type
_entity_poly.pdbx_seq_one_letter_code
_entity_poly.pdbx_strand_id
1 'polypeptide(L)'
;MRTKYCVFILVFLCVSTGVEAQWLWQKENMESIKQKKKSPFYAPAYRALIVQAEEEVRKGSYSVVYKKGIAPSGDKHDYVSLSRYWWRNPSTSNGLPYVFKDGESNPELNHYDRNTLGNMCNAVSTLSLAFFYSGSEKYAEKAFDLLKIWFLNSDTKMNPNLEYSQFIPGRDDSKGRPEGLIDSYSFVGMLNSIPLLRTSAHYSEADEVELKKWFSDFVHWLQVSEQGKKENNAKNNHATAYDAQLITYLLFSGDEDGARRIIRDFPTKRIFAQIEPDGKQPNELWRTLAYHYSWYNLSHMVDVCATAQKLGVNLLDEKSVDGRSIYGAMDYLASFIGKNASSWPYQQISGWEAKQQDVCHTMFRIFELAPTRHRYQEIAQKYAKHNETDRWRLLYGESF
;
A
#
# COMPACT_ATOMS: atom_id res chain seq x y z
N MET A 1 65.43 13.55 27.50
CA MET A 1 64.53 13.02 26.46
C MET A 1 63.17 12.72 27.09
N ARG A 2 62.14 13.53 26.81
CA ARG A 2 60.75 13.26 27.24
C ARG A 2 59.95 12.87 26.01
N THR A 3 59.60 11.60 25.91
CA THR A 3 58.80 11.03 24.82
C THR A 3 57.35 11.48 25.00
N LYS A 4 56.83 12.30 24.08
CA LYS A 4 55.41 12.66 24.03
C LYS A 4 54.65 11.53 23.33
N TYR A 5 53.73 10.89 24.03
CA TYR A 5 52.78 9.96 23.43
C TYR A 5 51.62 10.78 22.83
N CYS A 6 51.50 10.77 21.50
CA CYS A 6 50.32 11.26 20.81
C CYS A 6 49.22 10.20 20.89
N VAL A 7 48.19 10.45 21.70
CA VAL A 7 46.98 9.64 21.74
C VAL A 7 46.12 10.05 20.53
N PHE A 8 46.00 9.16 19.54
CA PHE A 8 45.02 9.28 18.48
C PHE A 8 43.63 8.92 19.04
N ILE A 9 42.78 9.92 19.23
CA ILE A 9 41.36 9.71 19.53
C ILE A 9 40.69 9.38 18.19
N LEU A 10 40.40 8.10 17.97
CA LEU A 10 39.50 7.64 16.92
C LEU A 10 38.08 8.06 17.29
N VAL A 11 37.60 9.15 16.71
CA VAL A 11 36.18 9.51 16.75
C VAL A 11 35.44 8.52 15.86
N PHE A 12 34.81 7.52 16.48
CA PHE A 12 33.77 6.75 15.81
C PHE A 12 32.59 7.70 15.60
N LEU A 13 32.47 8.23 14.37
CA LEU A 13 31.20 8.74 13.88
C LEU A 13 30.24 7.54 13.88
N CYS A 14 29.43 7.42 14.92
CA CYS A 14 28.17 6.69 14.86
C CYS A 14 27.32 7.40 13.81
N VAL A 15 27.48 7.01 12.55
CA VAL A 15 26.43 7.18 11.56
C VAL A 15 25.29 6.34 12.10
N SER A 16 24.32 6.99 12.75
CA SER A 16 23.01 6.38 12.91
C SER A 16 22.56 6.06 11.49
N THR A 17 22.66 4.79 11.10
CA THR A 17 21.96 4.28 9.93
C THR A 17 20.49 4.37 10.29
N GLY A 18 19.92 5.57 10.20
CA GLY A 18 18.49 5.77 10.33
C GLY A 18 17.85 4.78 9.38
N VAL A 19 16.88 4.03 9.88
CA VAL A 19 16.17 3.03 9.08
C VAL A 19 15.79 3.69 7.77
N GLU A 20 16.39 3.22 6.67
CA GLU A 20 16.05 3.73 5.36
C GLU A 20 14.56 3.41 5.14
N ALA A 21 13.74 4.43 4.98
CA ALA A 21 12.28 4.34 5.01
C ALA A 21 11.67 3.69 3.74
N GLN A 22 12.46 2.90 3.01
CA GLN A 22 12.05 2.17 1.83
C GLN A 22 11.92 0.69 2.20
N TRP A 23 10.71 0.28 2.56
CA TRP A 23 10.41 -1.02 3.17
C TRP A 23 9.92 -2.07 2.17
N LEU A 24 9.20 -1.65 1.12
CA LEU A 24 8.60 -2.55 0.15
C LEU A 24 9.47 -2.80 -1.09
N TRP A 25 10.34 -1.86 -1.43
CA TRP A 25 11.16 -1.92 -2.64
C TRP A 25 12.62 -2.14 -2.28
N GLN A 26 13.32 -2.97 -3.06
CA GLN A 26 14.75 -3.19 -2.88
C GLN A 26 15.54 -2.08 -3.57
N LYS A 27 16.06 -1.13 -2.78
CA LYS A 27 16.80 0.03 -3.28
C LYS A 27 17.99 -0.36 -4.16
N GLU A 28 18.71 -1.43 -3.81
CA GLU A 28 19.84 -1.95 -4.57
C GLU A 28 19.41 -2.42 -5.97
N ASN A 29 18.26 -3.11 -6.05
CA ASN A 29 17.68 -3.52 -7.34
C ASN A 29 17.30 -2.29 -8.17
N MET A 30 16.62 -1.32 -7.55
CA MET A 30 16.22 -0.08 -8.24
C MET A 30 17.41 0.74 -8.74
N GLU A 31 18.51 0.83 -7.98
CA GLU A 31 19.75 1.48 -8.42
C GLU A 31 20.40 0.74 -9.61
N SER A 32 20.44 -0.59 -9.57
CA SER A 32 20.89 -1.41 -10.70
C SER A 32 20.06 -1.15 -11.96
N ILE A 33 18.73 -1.11 -11.82
CA ILE A 33 17.79 -0.77 -12.89
C ILE A 33 18.02 0.65 -13.39
N LYS A 34 18.28 1.61 -12.51
CA LYS A 34 18.53 3.02 -12.87
C LYS A 34 19.75 3.21 -13.77
N GLN A 35 20.79 2.38 -13.63
CA GLN A 35 21.94 2.35 -14.53
C GLN A 35 21.57 1.77 -15.91
N LYS A 36 20.62 0.82 -15.94
CA LYS A 36 20.17 0.11 -17.14
C LYS A 36 18.88 0.65 -17.75
N LYS A 37 18.30 1.73 -17.23
CA LYS A 37 16.96 2.23 -17.60
C LYS A 37 16.73 2.52 -19.09
N LYS A 38 17.80 2.66 -19.87
CA LYS A 38 17.77 2.87 -21.33
C LYS A 38 17.97 1.58 -22.14
N SER A 39 18.18 0.43 -21.50
CA SER A 39 18.28 -0.87 -22.17
C SER A 39 16.93 -1.22 -22.82
N PRO A 40 16.92 -2.10 -23.86
CA PRO A 40 15.67 -2.50 -24.51
C PRO A 40 14.59 -2.99 -23.55
N PHE A 41 14.97 -3.68 -22.47
CA PHE A 41 14.02 -4.22 -21.50
C PHE A 41 13.34 -3.14 -20.64
N TYR A 42 14.09 -2.14 -20.15
CA TYR A 42 13.58 -1.12 -19.23
C TYR A 42 13.10 0.17 -19.93
N ALA A 43 13.60 0.45 -21.13
CA ALA A 43 13.33 1.71 -21.82
C ALA A 43 11.84 2.00 -22.06
N PRO A 44 10.98 1.02 -22.43
CA PRO A 44 9.56 1.29 -22.62
C PRO A 44 8.84 1.67 -21.31
N ALA A 45 9.08 0.95 -20.22
CA ALA A 45 8.55 1.27 -18.89
C ALA A 45 9.08 2.62 -18.38
N TYR A 46 10.37 2.91 -18.57
CA TYR A 46 10.95 4.20 -18.20
C TYR A 46 10.32 5.35 -19.00
N ARG A 47 10.13 5.21 -20.31
CA ARG A 47 9.43 6.24 -21.11
C ARG A 47 7.99 6.43 -20.64
N ALA A 48 7.26 5.36 -20.36
CA ALA A 48 5.89 5.42 -19.85
C ALA A 48 5.81 6.14 -18.50
N LEU A 49 6.74 5.84 -17.58
CA LEU A 49 6.86 6.54 -16.30
C LEU A 49 7.07 8.04 -16.50
N ILE A 50 7.98 8.43 -17.41
CA ILE A 50 8.25 9.85 -17.69
C ILE A 50 7.02 10.53 -18.28
N VAL A 51 6.31 9.92 -19.24
CA VAL A 51 5.06 10.48 -19.79
C VAL A 51 4.03 10.72 -18.69
N GLN A 52 3.81 9.74 -17.81
CA GLN A 52 2.89 9.87 -16.67
C GLN A 52 3.32 11.00 -15.72
N ALA A 53 4.62 11.11 -15.44
CA ALA A 53 5.14 12.17 -14.57
C ALA A 53 4.97 13.57 -15.18
N GLU A 54 5.19 13.73 -16.50
CA GLU A 54 4.93 14.99 -17.20
C GLU A 54 3.45 15.37 -17.17
N GLU A 55 2.54 14.40 -17.25
CA GLU A 55 1.11 14.64 -17.07
C GLU A 55 0.80 15.12 -15.64
N GLU A 56 1.35 14.48 -14.61
CA GLU A 56 1.15 14.89 -13.22
C GLU A 56 1.72 16.28 -12.91
N VAL A 57 2.86 16.66 -13.50
CA VAL A 57 3.41 18.02 -13.39
C VAL A 57 2.42 19.07 -13.91
N ARG A 58 1.74 18.80 -15.04
CA ARG A 58 0.77 19.70 -15.66
C ARG A 58 -0.59 19.72 -14.96
N LYS A 59 -0.94 18.66 -14.22
CA LYS A 59 -2.21 18.59 -13.48
C LYS A 59 -2.24 19.59 -12.32
N GLY A 60 -3.46 19.93 -11.90
CA GLY A 60 -3.68 20.71 -10.69
C GLY A 60 -3.26 19.97 -9.42
N SER A 61 -3.59 20.54 -8.27
CA SER A 61 -3.35 19.90 -6.98
C SER A 61 -4.50 18.96 -6.58
N TYR A 62 -4.26 18.17 -5.54
CA TYR A 62 -5.23 17.27 -4.94
C TYR A 62 -5.45 17.70 -3.49
N SER A 63 -6.71 17.76 -3.04
CA SER A 63 -7.05 18.05 -1.64
C SER A 63 -8.44 17.53 -1.30
N VAL A 64 -8.62 17.16 -0.03
CA VAL A 64 -9.93 16.82 0.53
C VAL A 64 -10.90 18.00 0.51
N VAL A 65 -10.44 19.25 0.45
CA VAL A 65 -11.36 20.41 0.47
C VAL A 65 -12.03 20.66 -0.89
N TYR A 66 -11.60 19.96 -1.94
CA TYR A 66 -12.12 20.09 -3.31
C TYR A 66 -13.36 19.25 -3.59
N LYS A 67 -13.71 18.31 -2.69
CA LYS A 67 -14.90 17.48 -2.84
C LYS A 67 -16.18 18.31 -2.84
N LYS A 68 -17.21 17.76 -3.48
CA LYS A 68 -18.56 18.35 -3.46
C LYS A 68 -19.34 17.93 -2.22
N GLY A 69 -19.24 16.66 -1.81
CA GLY A 69 -19.91 16.15 -0.62
C GLY A 69 -19.20 16.61 0.66
N ILE A 70 -19.88 17.28 1.57
CA ILE A 70 -19.29 17.70 2.85
C ILE A 70 -19.58 16.63 3.91
N ALA A 71 -18.64 16.42 4.84
CA ALA A 71 -18.83 15.53 5.97
C ALA A 71 -20.00 16.02 6.86
N PRO A 72 -20.65 15.13 7.62
CA PRO A 72 -21.61 15.53 8.65
C PRO A 72 -21.06 16.52 9.70
N SER A 73 -19.74 16.56 9.92
CA SER A 73 -19.10 17.57 10.79
C SER A 73 -19.25 19.00 10.28
N GLY A 74 -19.49 19.20 8.97
CA GLY A 74 -19.42 20.49 8.31
C GLY A 74 -17.99 20.95 7.98
N ASP A 75 -16.95 20.23 8.43
CA ASP A 75 -15.55 20.52 8.13
C ASP A 75 -15.15 19.90 6.78
N LYS A 76 -14.59 20.71 5.87
CA LYS A 76 -14.09 20.24 4.58
C LYS A 76 -12.74 19.52 4.66
N HIS A 77 -11.99 19.73 5.74
CA HIS A 77 -10.71 19.08 6.01
C HIS A 77 -10.88 17.62 6.44
N ASP A 78 -12.07 17.21 6.86
CA ASP A 78 -12.38 15.81 7.15
C ASP A 78 -12.47 15.01 5.85
N TYR A 79 -11.77 13.87 5.81
CA TYR A 79 -11.87 12.93 4.70
C TYR A 79 -13.24 12.24 4.71
N VAL A 80 -13.89 12.21 3.55
CA VAL A 80 -15.18 11.53 3.37
C VAL A 80 -15.10 10.58 2.19
N SER A 81 -15.66 9.39 2.34
CA SER A 81 -15.86 8.47 1.22
C SER A 81 -17.15 7.68 1.36
N LEU A 82 -17.75 7.32 0.22
CA LEU A 82 -18.92 6.46 0.19
C LEU A 82 -18.50 4.99 0.23
N SER A 83 -19.22 4.15 0.97
CA SER A 83 -18.99 2.70 0.92
C SER A 83 -19.23 2.15 -0.49
N ARG A 84 -18.19 1.55 -1.09
CA ARG A 84 -18.11 1.20 -2.52
C ARG A 84 -19.31 0.42 -3.06
N TYR A 85 -19.84 -0.52 -2.28
CA TYR A 85 -20.86 -1.48 -2.70
C TYR A 85 -22.26 -1.15 -2.21
N TRP A 86 -22.49 0.07 -1.74
CA TRP A 86 -23.79 0.52 -1.25
C TRP A 86 -24.46 1.42 -2.26
N TRP A 87 -25.70 1.07 -2.62
CA TRP A 87 -26.47 1.69 -3.70
C TRP A 87 -27.79 2.23 -3.17
N ARG A 88 -28.34 3.24 -3.85
CA ARG A 88 -29.71 3.71 -3.61
C ARG A 88 -30.69 2.55 -3.60
N ASN A 89 -31.59 2.54 -2.61
CA ASN A 89 -32.59 1.49 -2.46
C ASN A 89 -33.77 1.72 -3.41
N PRO A 90 -33.94 0.89 -4.46
CA PRO A 90 -35.03 1.07 -5.43
C PRO A 90 -36.43 0.83 -4.82
N SER A 91 -36.51 0.23 -3.63
CA SER A 91 -37.77 -0.08 -2.95
C SER A 91 -38.32 1.09 -2.10
N THR A 92 -37.66 2.25 -2.13
CA THR A 92 -38.02 3.42 -1.30
C THR A 92 -38.07 4.68 -2.16
N SER A 93 -38.98 5.60 -1.85
CA SER A 93 -39.18 6.82 -2.65
C SER A 93 -37.99 7.79 -2.60
N ASN A 94 -37.24 7.79 -1.48
CA ASN A 94 -36.06 8.63 -1.30
C ASN A 94 -34.74 7.89 -1.57
N GLY A 95 -34.78 6.59 -1.88
CA GLY A 95 -33.59 5.77 -2.11
C GLY A 95 -32.79 5.39 -0.86
N LEU A 96 -33.34 5.58 0.35
CA LEU A 96 -32.66 5.35 1.63
C LEU A 96 -33.38 4.28 2.50
N PRO A 97 -32.65 3.59 3.41
CA PRO A 97 -31.19 3.54 3.50
C PRO A 97 -30.61 2.82 2.29
N TYR A 98 -29.35 3.10 1.92
CA TYR A 98 -28.70 2.38 0.83
C TYR A 98 -28.67 0.86 1.12
N VAL A 99 -28.57 0.06 0.05
CA VAL A 99 -28.54 -1.41 0.06
C VAL A 99 -27.24 -1.94 -0.52
N PHE A 100 -26.76 -3.07 0.02
CA PHE A 100 -25.49 -3.68 -0.33
C PHE A 100 -25.57 -4.54 -1.59
N LYS A 101 -24.57 -4.42 -2.49
CA LYS A 101 -24.39 -5.23 -3.70
C LYS A 101 -22.91 -5.59 -3.88
N ASP A 102 -22.51 -6.76 -3.38
CA ASP A 102 -21.09 -7.15 -3.33
C ASP A 102 -20.45 -7.23 -4.72
N GLY A 103 -19.31 -6.56 -4.90
CA GLY A 103 -18.58 -6.53 -6.16
C GLY A 103 -19.07 -5.49 -7.18
N GLU A 104 -20.21 -4.82 -6.94
CA GLU A 104 -20.76 -3.78 -7.83
C GLU A 104 -20.43 -2.38 -7.30
N SER A 105 -19.46 -1.70 -7.92
CA SER A 105 -19.03 -0.37 -7.45
C SER A 105 -20.04 0.73 -7.80
N ASN A 106 -20.51 1.48 -6.80
CA ASN A 106 -21.38 2.64 -6.97
C ASN A 106 -20.59 3.87 -7.47
N PRO A 107 -20.87 4.41 -8.67
CA PRO A 107 -20.14 5.56 -9.21
C PRO A 107 -20.33 6.86 -8.40
N GLU A 108 -21.34 6.95 -7.51
CA GLU A 108 -21.50 8.09 -6.59
C GLU A 108 -20.28 8.27 -5.65
N LEU A 109 -19.44 7.24 -5.48
CA LEU A 109 -18.18 7.36 -4.74
C LEU A 109 -17.25 8.44 -5.33
N ASN A 110 -17.40 8.74 -6.63
CA ASN A 110 -16.60 9.75 -7.34
C ASN A 110 -16.89 11.19 -6.88
N HIS A 111 -17.95 11.43 -6.08
CA HIS A 111 -18.27 12.75 -5.53
C HIS A 111 -17.50 13.10 -4.25
N TYR A 112 -16.76 12.14 -3.71
CA TYR A 112 -16.06 12.21 -2.42
C TYR A 112 -14.55 12.02 -2.59
N ASP A 113 -13.81 11.87 -1.49
CA ASP A 113 -12.35 11.97 -1.48
C ASP A 113 -11.62 10.72 -1.95
N ARG A 114 -12.29 9.56 -2.04
CA ARG A 114 -11.59 8.27 -2.25
C ARG A 114 -10.70 8.24 -3.48
N ASN A 115 -11.21 8.73 -4.61
CA ASN A 115 -10.43 8.76 -5.84
C ASN A 115 -9.36 9.85 -5.80
N THR A 116 -9.66 11.01 -5.21
CA THR A 116 -8.70 12.11 -5.06
C THR A 116 -7.52 11.69 -4.20
N LEU A 117 -7.75 10.98 -3.08
CA LEU A 117 -6.69 10.39 -2.24
C LEU A 117 -5.86 9.40 -3.05
N GLY A 118 -6.50 8.46 -3.74
CA GLY A 118 -5.80 7.47 -4.56
C GLY A 118 -4.94 8.10 -5.65
N ASN A 119 -5.48 9.11 -6.35
CA ASN A 119 -4.80 9.85 -7.40
C ASN A 119 -3.62 10.65 -6.84
N MET A 120 -3.79 11.32 -5.71
CA MET A 120 -2.71 12.04 -5.01
C MET A 120 -1.56 11.08 -4.66
N CYS A 121 -1.86 9.97 -3.99
CA CYS A 121 -0.86 8.97 -3.61
C CYS A 121 -0.12 8.39 -4.83
N ASN A 122 -0.85 8.10 -5.91
CA ASN A 122 -0.25 7.61 -7.15
C ASN A 122 0.59 8.70 -7.84
N ALA A 123 0.15 9.96 -7.84
CA ALA A 123 0.90 11.07 -8.40
C ALA A 123 2.23 11.26 -7.69
N VAL A 124 2.22 11.32 -6.35
CA VAL A 124 3.44 11.40 -5.53
C VAL A 124 4.36 10.21 -5.81
N SER A 125 3.84 8.98 -5.87
CA SER A 125 4.64 7.79 -6.17
C SER A 125 5.26 7.84 -7.57
N THR A 126 4.48 8.28 -8.56
CA THR A 126 4.90 8.43 -9.97
C THR A 126 6.02 9.46 -10.10
N LEU A 127 5.82 10.63 -9.50
CA LEU A 127 6.77 11.73 -9.52
C LEU A 127 8.06 11.37 -8.78
N SER A 128 7.96 10.69 -7.63
CA SER A 128 9.13 10.25 -6.86
C SER A 128 9.98 9.24 -7.63
N LEU A 129 9.35 8.27 -8.29
CA LEU A 129 10.06 7.33 -9.16
C LEU A 129 10.66 8.04 -10.38
N ALA A 130 9.94 8.97 -11.00
CA ALA A 130 10.44 9.72 -12.15
C ALA A 130 11.66 10.58 -11.77
N PHE A 131 11.62 11.25 -10.61
CA PHE A 131 12.78 11.93 -10.04
C PHE A 131 13.94 10.96 -9.84
N PHE A 132 13.70 9.84 -9.14
CA PHE A 132 14.75 8.86 -8.85
C PHE A 132 15.49 8.38 -10.11
N TYR A 133 14.75 8.01 -11.16
CA TYR A 133 15.37 7.48 -12.39
C TYR A 133 15.98 8.56 -13.28
N SER A 134 15.35 9.73 -13.38
CA SER A 134 15.77 10.79 -14.32
C SER A 134 16.73 11.81 -13.73
N GLY A 135 16.68 12.05 -12.42
CA GLY A 135 17.34 13.16 -11.73
C GLY A 135 16.71 14.54 -11.98
N SER A 136 15.52 14.61 -12.59
CA SER A 136 14.89 15.89 -12.92
C SER A 136 14.12 16.48 -11.74
N GLU A 137 14.62 17.60 -11.20
CA GLU A 137 14.11 18.26 -10.00
C GLU A 137 12.63 18.65 -10.08
N LYS A 138 12.10 18.99 -11.25
CA LYS A 138 10.68 19.35 -11.43
C LYS A 138 9.71 18.27 -10.93
N TYR A 139 10.11 17.00 -10.98
CA TYR A 139 9.27 15.91 -10.48
C TYR A 139 9.27 15.88 -8.95
N ALA A 140 10.43 16.09 -8.32
CA ALA A 140 10.53 16.16 -6.87
C ALA A 140 9.82 17.41 -6.32
N GLU A 141 10.02 18.57 -6.95
CA GLU A 141 9.31 19.81 -6.63
C GLU A 141 7.78 19.59 -6.61
N LYS A 142 7.23 19.04 -7.71
CA LYS A 142 5.80 18.74 -7.78
C LYS A 142 5.36 17.72 -6.73
N ALA A 143 6.16 16.70 -6.45
CA ALA A 143 5.82 15.71 -5.43
C ALA A 143 5.72 16.34 -4.03
N PHE A 144 6.67 17.21 -3.66
CA PHE A 144 6.62 17.94 -2.39
C PHE A 144 5.43 18.91 -2.34
N ASP A 145 5.14 19.63 -3.42
CA ASP A 145 3.95 20.49 -3.48
C ASP A 145 2.66 19.72 -3.20
N LEU A 146 2.50 18.53 -3.79
CA LEU A 146 1.33 17.68 -3.55
C LEU A 146 1.26 17.20 -2.10
N LEU A 147 2.40 16.80 -1.51
CA LEU A 147 2.47 16.41 -0.09
C LEU A 147 2.09 17.57 0.82
N LYS A 148 2.61 18.77 0.57
CA LYS A 148 2.31 19.96 1.37
C LYS A 148 0.85 20.33 1.28
N ILE A 149 0.27 20.33 0.07
CA ILE A 149 -1.15 20.67 -0.13
C ILE A 149 -2.05 19.65 0.59
N TRP A 150 -1.75 18.36 0.49
CA TRP A 150 -2.60 17.34 1.09
C TRP A 150 -2.46 17.25 2.61
N PHE A 151 -1.26 17.43 3.17
CA PHE A 151 -1.01 17.12 4.59
C PHE A 151 -0.73 18.33 5.47
N LEU A 152 -0.15 19.41 4.93
CA LEU A 152 0.50 20.44 5.76
C LEU A 152 -0.18 21.81 5.65
N ASN A 153 -0.53 22.23 4.43
CA ASN A 153 -1.09 23.56 4.17
C ASN A 153 -2.44 23.73 4.88
N SER A 154 -2.55 24.74 5.74
CA SER A 154 -3.74 24.99 6.56
C SER A 154 -5.04 25.05 5.78
N ASP A 155 -5.00 25.56 4.56
CA ASP A 155 -6.19 25.83 3.74
C ASP A 155 -6.69 24.59 2.98
N THR A 156 -5.87 23.54 2.90
CA THR A 156 -6.13 22.36 2.05
C THR A 156 -5.86 21.02 2.73
N LYS A 157 -5.24 21.00 3.91
CA LYS A 157 -4.80 19.76 4.54
C LYS A 157 -5.96 18.83 4.88
N MET A 158 -5.70 17.54 4.84
CA MET A 158 -6.58 16.53 5.42
C MET A 158 -6.36 16.47 6.94
N ASN A 159 -7.44 16.41 7.72
CA ASN A 159 -7.34 16.11 9.16
C ASN A 159 -6.82 14.67 9.34
N PRO A 160 -5.96 14.37 10.33
CA PRO A 160 -5.36 13.05 10.50
C PRO A 160 -6.33 12.02 11.11
N ASN A 161 -7.45 11.79 10.45
CA ASN A 161 -8.48 10.81 10.83
C ASN A 161 -9.30 10.35 9.60
N LEU A 162 -10.07 9.28 9.78
CA LEU A 162 -10.97 8.70 8.76
C LEU A 162 -12.40 8.51 9.31
N GLU A 163 -12.85 9.39 10.21
CA GLU A 163 -14.13 9.28 10.94
C GLU A 163 -15.35 9.15 10.01
N TYR A 164 -15.27 9.69 8.79
CA TYR A 164 -16.35 9.68 7.79
C TYR A 164 -16.03 8.82 6.56
N SER A 165 -15.07 7.91 6.68
CA SER A 165 -14.70 7.00 5.60
C SER A 165 -15.71 5.86 5.42
N GLN A 166 -16.04 5.60 4.16
CA GLN A 166 -17.02 4.64 3.70
C GLN A 166 -18.37 4.73 4.41
N PHE A 167 -18.87 5.95 4.68
CA PHE A 167 -20.21 6.10 5.23
C PHE A 167 -21.28 5.51 4.29
N ILE A 168 -22.46 5.25 4.84
CA ILE A 168 -23.61 4.70 4.10
C ILE A 168 -24.79 5.67 4.24
N PRO A 169 -25.29 6.26 3.15
CA PRO A 169 -26.44 7.14 3.22
C PRO A 169 -27.66 6.46 3.85
N GLY A 170 -28.28 7.16 4.81
CA GLY A 170 -29.43 6.68 5.58
C GLY A 170 -29.09 5.71 6.72
N ARG A 171 -27.81 5.58 7.11
CA ARG A 171 -27.38 4.79 8.26
C ARG A 171 -26.39 5.57 9.13
N ASP A 172 -26.37 5.25 10.43
CA ASP A 172 -25.36 5.67 11.41
C ASP A 172 -25.02 7.17 11.36
N ASP A 173 -26.02 8.03 11.11
CA ASP A 173 -25.87 9.49 10.96
C ASP A 173 -24.76 9.91 9.98
N SER A 174 -24.54 9.10 8.93
CA SER A 174 -23.47 9.26 7.95
C SER A 174 -22.05 9.24 8.55
N LYS A 175 -21.88 8.63 9.73
CA LYS A 175 -20.55 8.29 10.24
C LYS A 175 -19.90 7.22 9.37
N GLY A 176 -18.57 7.21 9.39
CA GLY A 176 -17.77 6.20 8.74
C GLY A 176 -17.89 4.84 9.41
N ARG A 177 -17.26 3.86 8.78
CA ARG A 177 -17.30 2.46 9.20
C ARG A 177 -15.89 1.89 9.34
N PRO A 178 -15.69 0.83 10.14
CA PRO A 178 -14.37 0.21 10.29
C PRO A 178 -13.68 -0.05 8.94
N GLU A 179 -14.43 -0.61 7.98
CA GLU A 179 -13.93 -0.97 6.65
C GLU A 179 -13.41 0.22 5.83
N GLY A 180 -13.80 1.45 6.20
CA GLY A 180 -13.32 2.69 5.59
C GLY A 180 -11.83 2.94 5.78
N LEU A 181 -11.20 2.33 6.78
CA LEU A 181 -9.76 2.45 7.03
C LEU A 181 -8.92 1.86 5.90
N ILE A 182 -9.46 0.96 5.08
CA ILE A 182 -8.72 0.43 3.92
C ILE A 182 -8.49 1.50 2.84
N ASP A 183 -9.21 2.62 2.88
CA ASP A 183 -9.01 3.72 1.94
C ASP A 183 -7.61 4.33 2.05
N SER A 184 -7.04 4.38 3.25
CA SER A 184 -5.68 4.88 3.48
C SER A 184 -4.58 3.90 3.07
N TYR A 185 -4.91 2.68 2.61
CA TYR A 185 -3.89 1.73 2.15
C TYR A 185 -3.04 2.32 1.01
N SER A 186 -3.61 3.23 0.22
CA SER A 186 -2.87 3.98 -0.80
C SER A 186 -1.69 4.79 -0.25
N PHE A 187 -1.68 5.16 1.04
CA PHE A 187 -0.52 5.78 1.69
C PHE A 187 0.67 4.83 1.81
N VAL A 188 0.47 3.51 1.89
CA VAL A 188 1.56 2.54 2.05
C VAL A 188 2.58 2.65 0.90
N GLY A 189 2.09 2.58 -0.35
CA GLY A 189 2.94 2.76 -1.53
C GLY A 189 3.52 4.16 -1.66
N MET A 190 2.73 5.19 -1.32
CA MET A 190 3.17 6.59 -1.35
C MET A 190 4.32 6.83 -0.38
N LEU A 191 4.19 6.45 0.89
CA LEU A 191 5.21 6.62 1.91
C LEU A 191 6.51 5.90 1.56
N ASN A 192 6.40 4.71 0.97
CA ASN A 192 7.57 3.96 0.50
C ASN A 192 8.32 4.66 -0.65
N SER A 193 7.67 5.60 -1.35
CA SER A 193 8.29 6.37 -2.44
C SER A 193 8.97 7.66 -1.98
N ILE A 194 8.56 8.24 -0.85
CA ILE A 194 9.07 9.52 -0.34
C ILE A 194 10.60 9.51 -0.12
N PRO A 195 11.22 8.44 0.41
CA PRO A 195 12.68 8.42 0.61
C PRO A 195 13.48 8.63 -0.68
N LEU A 196 12.90 8.31 -1.84
CA LEU A 196 13.54 8.53 -3.14
C LEU A 196 13.74 10.01 -3.46
N LEU A 197 13.01 10.90 -2.79
CA LEU A 197 13.08 12.35 -2.96
C LEU A 197 14.19 13.00 -2.12
N ARG A 198 14.81 12.28 -1.17
CA ARG A 198 15.74 12.87 -0.18
C ARG A 198 16.99 13.52 -0.79
N THR A 199 17.35 13.18 -2.01
CA THR A 199 18.48 13.78 -2.72
C THR A 199 18.11 14.99 -3.56
N SER A 200 16.83 15.39 -3.57
CA SER A 200 16.35 16.57 -4.31
C SER A 200 16.78 17.87 -3.65
N ALA A 201 17.02 18.90 -4.45
CA ALA A 201 17.22 20.26 -3.96
C ALA A 201 15.96 20.87 -3.29
N HIS A 202 14.78 20.31 -3.56
CA HIS A 202 13.50 20.73 -2.96
C HIS A 202 13.14 19.98 -1.68
N TYR A 203 13.96 19.01 -1.26
CA TYR A 203 13.75 18.31 0.00
C TYR A 203 13.89 19.28 1.18
N SER A 204 12.90 19.23 2.08
CA SER A 204 12.85 20.05 3.29
C SER A 204 12.73 19.15 4.51
N GLU A 205 13.74 19.16 5.38
CA GLU A 205 13.71 18.42 6.65
C GLU A 205 12.54 18.88 7.53
N ALA A 206 12.24 20.19 7.52
CA ALA A 206 11.10 20.75 8.24
C ALA A 206 9.76 20.18 7.73
N ASP A 207 9.60 20.06 6.41
CA ASP A 207 8.39 19.46 5.84
C ASP A 207 8.32 17.95 6.15
N GLU A 208 9.45 17.22 6.17
CA GLU A 208 9.47 15.81 6.60
C GLU A 208 9.07 15.66 8.07
N VAL A 209 9.54 16.53 8.97
CA VAL A 209 9.15 16.52 10.39
C VAL A 209 7.64 16.72 10.55
N GLU A 210 7.06 17.71 9.88
CA GLU A 210 5.62 17.96 9.95
C GLU A 210 4.80 16.82 9.33
N LEU A 211 5.29 16.21 8.24
CA LEU A 211 4.64 15.04 7.64
C LEU A 211 4.67 13.84 8.57
N LYS A 212 5.81 13.57 9.24
CA LYS A 212 5.91 12.53 10.27
C LYS A 212 4.97 12.78 11.42
N LYS A 213 4.83 14.05 11.84
CA LYS A 213 3.88 14.44 12.88
C LYS A 213 2.44 14.12 12.46
N TRP A 214 2.04 14.46 11.24
CA TRP A 214 0.71 14.13 10.72
C TRP A 214 0.43 12.62 10.78
N PHE A 215 1.38 11.79 10.36
CA PHE A 215 1.24 10.33 10.43
C PHE A 215 1.27 9.80 11.86
N SER A 216 2.01 10.43 12.78
CA SER A 216 1.97 10.11 14.21
C SER A 216 0.59 10.38 14.82
N ASP A 217 0.00 11.55 14.52
CA ASP A 217 -1.36 11.91 14.94
C ASP A 217 -2.39 10.92 14.36
N PHE A 218 -2.23 10.53 13.08
CA PHE A 218 -3.11 9.58 12.41
C PHE A 218 -2.98 8.16 12.97
N VAL A 219 -1.77 7.70 13.27
CA VAL A 219 -1.51 6.42 13.96
C VAL A 219 -2.20 6.40 15.32
N HIS A 220 -2.08 7.48 16.10
CA HIS A 220 -2.77 7.59 17.37
C HIS A 220 -4.28 7.45 17.19
N TRP A 221 -4.88 8.18 16.25
CA TRP A 221 -6.31 8.07 15.96
C TRP A 221 -6.72 6.65 15.52
N LEU A 222 -5.94 6.00 14.64
CA LEU A 222 -6.18 4.62 14.21
C LEU A 222 -6.20 3.65 15.40
N GLN A 223 -5.30 3.82 16.37
CA GLN A 223 -5.21 2.91 17.52
C GLN A 223 -6.28 3.16 18.58
N VAL A 224 -6.69 4.41 18.79
CA VAL A 224 -7.60 4.77 19.90
C VAL A 224 -9.07 4.91 19.51
N SER A 225 -9.37 5.18 18.24
CA SER A 225 -10.75 5.32 17.74
C SER A 225 -11.50 3.99 17.81
N GLU A 226 -12.81 4.05 18.06
CA GLU A 226 -13.67 2.85 18.03
C GLU A 226 -13.71 2.22 16.64
N GLN A 227 -13.61 3.05 15.59
CA GLN A 227 -13.53 2.60 14.21
C GLN A 227 -12.26 1.78 13.95
N GLY A 228 -11.10 2.28 14.38
CA GLY A 228 -9.83 1.57 14.23
C GLY A 228 -9.70 0.32 15.09
N LYS A 229 -10.21 0.34 16.33
CA LYS A 229 -10.30 -0.88 17.16
C LYS A 229 -11.14 -1.96 16.50
N LYS A 230 -12.26 -1.61 15.85
CA LYS A 230 -13.12 -2.56 15.14
C LYS A 230 -12.44 -3.12 13.90
N GLU A 231 -11.78 -2.28 13.09
CA GLU A 231 -11.06 -2.72 11.89
C GLU A 231 -9.91 -3.66 12.25
N ASN A 232 -9.14 -3.33 13.29
CA ASN A 232 -8.08 -4.18 13.85
C ASN A 232 -8.61 -5.58 14.25
N ASN A 233 -9.85 -5.65 14.72
CA ASN A 233 -10.51 -6.88 15.17
C ASN A 233 -11.27 -7.65 14.07
N ALA A 234 -11.31 -7.12 12.84
CA ALA A 234 -11.86 -7.82 11.69
C ALA A 234 -11.18 -9.19 11.47
N LYS A 235 -11.84 -10.07 10.72
CA LYS A 235 -11.41 -11.47 10.52
C LYS A 235 -10.95 -11.79 9.09
N ASN A 236 -10.96 -10.80 8.21
CA ASN A 236 -10.67 -10.92 6.79
C ASN A 236 -9.54 -9.94 6.41
N ASN A 237 -9.38 -9.72 5.11
CA ASN A 237 -8.39 -8.83 4.49
C ASN A 237 -8.29 -7.43 5.12
N HIS A 238 -9.37 -6.89 5.69
CA HIS A 238 -9.36 -5.60 6.37
C HIS A 238 -8.40 -5.58 7.57
N ALA A 239 -8.39 -6.66 8.37
CA ALA A 239 -7.54 -6.76 9.54
C ALA A 239 -6.05 -6.89 9.17
N THR A 240 -5.78 -7.58 8.07
CA THR A 240 -4.42 -7.70 7.49
C THR A 240 -3.96 -6.36 6.93
N ALA A 241 -4.84 -5.68 6.18
CA ALA A 241 -4.59 -4.34 5.65
C ALA A 241 -4.36 -3.32 6.76
N TYR A 242 -5.08 -3.41 7.87
CA TYR A 242 -4.89 -2.58 9.05
C TYR A 242 -3.47 -2.72 9.62
N ASP A 243 -2.99 -3.95 9.84
CA ASP A 243 -1.64 -4.17 10.38
C ASP A 243 -0.56 -3.68 9.39
N ALA A 244 -0.71 -3.94 8.09
CA ALA A 244 0.22 -3.45 7.05
C ALA A 244 0.31 -1.92 7.01
N GLN A 245 -0.83 -1.24 7.08
CA GLN A 245 -0.91 0.22 7.19
C GLN A 245 -0.23 0.72 8.46
N LEU A 246 -0.61 0.19 9.61
CA LEU A 246 -0.14 0.63 10.91
C LEU A 246 1.38 0.44 11.06
N ILE A 247 1.94 -0.70 10.61
CA ILE A 247 3.39 -0.94 10.55
C ILE A 247 4.08 0.15 9.72
N THR A 248 3.57 0.42 8.51
CA THR A 248 4.18 1.41 7.60
C THR A 248 4.14 2.82 8.21
N TYR A 249 3.02 3.21 8.81
CA TYR A 249 2.85 4.55 9.38
C TYR A 249 3.68 4.75 10.65
N LEU A 250 3.79 3.71 11.49
CA LEU A 250 4.66 3.70 12.65
C LEU A 250 6.13 3.87 12.24
N LEU A 251 6.60 3.09 11.27
CA LEU A 251 7.97 3.22 10.76
C LEU A 251 8.23 4.60 10.15
N PHE A 252 7.28 5.12 9.37
CA PHE A 252 7.42 6.46 8.78
C PHE A 252 7.50 7.56 9.84
N SER A 253 6.62 7.51 10.85
CA SER A 253 6.59 8.47 11.96
C SER A 253 7.71 8.28 12.99
N GLY A 254 8.49 7.20 12.90
CA GLY A 254 9.68 6.94 13.72
C GLY A 254 9.45 6.01 14.92
N ASP A 255 8.30 5.37 15.06
CA ASP A 255 8.01 4.37 16.10
C ASP A 255 8.30 2.94 15.60
N GLU A 256 9.58 2.60 15.46
CA GLU A 256 10.00 1.25 15.07
C GLU A 256 9.59 0.18 16.09
N ASP A 257 9.62 0.49 17.38
CA ASP A 257 9.24 -0.45 18.44
C ASP A 257 7.76 -0.84 18.33
N GLY A 258 6.89 0.11 18.02
CA GLY A 258 5.49 -0.12 17.68
C GLY A 258 5.32 -1.06 16.50
N ALA A 259 6.05 -0.81 15.42
CA ALA A 259 6.00 -1.66 14.22
C ALA A 259 6.47 -3.10 14.53
N ARG A 260 7.57 -3.25 15.27
CA ARG A 260 8.11 -4.56 15.68
C ARG A 260 7.13 -5.36 16.55
N ARG A 261 6.37 -4.70 17.44
CA ARG A 261 5.34 -5.37 18.24
C ARG A 261 4.26 -6.00 17.35
N ILE A 262 3.78 -5.28 16.35
CA ILE A 262 2.76 -5.78 15.42
C ILE A 262 3.32 -6.93 14.57
N ILE A 263 4.53 -6.76 14.02
CA ILE A 263 5.22 -7.77 13.21
C ILE A 263 5.38 -9.10 13.97
N ARG A 264 5.77 -9.04 15.24
CA ARG A 264 5.91 -10.23 16.09
C ARG A 264 4.58 -10.98 16.28
N ASP A 265 3.49 -10.25 16.44
CA ASP A 265 2.17 -10.85 16.71
C ASP A 265 1.46 -11.28 15.40
N PHE A 266 1.93 -10.80 14.24
CA PHE A 266 1.33 -11.00 12.92
C PHE A 266 1.08 -12.46 12.52
N PRO A 267 2.01 -13.43 12.76
CA PRO A 267 1.77 -14.82 12.40
C PRO A 267 0.50 -15.39 13.07
N THR A 268 0.39 -15.24 14.39
CA THR A 268 -0.74 -15.78 15.15
C THR A 268 -2.04 -15.02 14.90
N LYS A 269 -1.95 -13.69 14.80
CA LYS A 269 -3.13 -12.82 14.69
C LYS A 269 -3.72 -12.77 13.29
N ARG A 270 -2.89 -12.95 12.25
CA ARG A 270 -3.28 -12.80 10.84
C ARG A 270 -3.04 -14.06 10.04
N ILE A 271 -1.80 -14.52 9.89
CA ILE A 271 -1.45 -15.65 9.01
C ILE A 271 -2.23 -16.90 9.43
N PHE A 272 -2.05 -17.36 10.66
CA PHE A 272 -2.65 -18.60 11.15
C PHE A 272 -4.15 -18.46 11.43
N ALA A 273 -4.63 -17.25 11.69
CA ALA A 273 -6.04 -16.98 11.93
C ALA A 273 -6.89 -16.93 10.65
N GLN A 274 -6.28 -16.64 9.50
CA GLN A 274 -6.99 -16.39 8.24
C GLN A 274 -6.68 -17.41 7.14
N ILE A 275 -5.60 -18.18 7.27
CA ILE A 275 -5.21 -19.21 6.33
C ILE A 275 -5.43 -20.58 6.96
N GLU A 276 -6.11 -21.48 6.26
CA GLU A 276 -6.28 -22.87 6.65
C GLU A 276 -5.07 -23.74 6.25
N PRO A 277 -4.91 -24.95 6.82
CA PRO A 277 -3.80 -25.85 6.48
C PRO A 277 -3.63 -26.16 4.99
N ASP A 278 -4.72 -26.10 4.21
CA ASP A 278 -4.73 -26.31 2.77
C ASP A 278 -4.51 -25.02 1.94
N GLY A 279 -4.19 -23.90 2.61
CA GLY A 279 -3.93 -22.60 1.98
C GLY A 279 -5.18 -21.77 1.69
N LYS A 280 -6.39 -22.30 1.92
CA LYS A 280 -7.62 -21.54 1.71
C LYS A 280 -7.73 -20.39 2.71
N GLN A 281 -8.45 -19.35 2.29
CA GLN A 281 -8.75 -18.18 3.12
C GLN A 281 -10.28 -18.03 3.25
N PRO A 282 -10.94 -18.74 4.19
CA PRO A 282 -12.40 -18.87 4.21
C PRO A 282 -13.16 -17.53 4.22
N ASN A 283 -12.63 -16.54 4.92
CA ASN A 283 -13.25 -15.21 5.02
C ASN A 283 -13.13 -14.37 3.73
N GLU A 284 -12.36 -14.82 2.75
CA GLU A 284 -12.28 -14.24 1.40
C GLU A 284 -13.06 -15.06 0.37
N LEU A 285 -13.16 -16.38 0.58
CA LEU A 285 -13.75 -17.33 -0.39
C LEU A 285 -15.27 -17.22 -0.55
N TRP A 286 -15.97 -16.57 0.38
CA TRP A 286 -17.42 -16.36 0.28
C TRP A 286 -17.81 -15.17 -0.62
N ARG A 287 -16.84 -14.33 -1.01
CA ARG A 287 -17.07 -13.08 -1.76
C ARG A 287 -17.43 -13.35 -3.23
N THR A 288 -18.14 -12.41 -3.86
CA THR A 288 -18.44 -12.50 -5.31
C THR A 288 -17.18 -12.39 -6.19
N LEU A 289 -16.11 -11.84 -5.63
CA LEU A 289 -14.77 -11.73 -6.22
C LEU A 289 -13.74 -12.53 -5.38
N ALA A 290 -14.04 -13.79 -5.06
CA ALA A 290 -13.28 -14.59 -4.10
C ALA A 290 -11.79 -14.77 -4.46
N TYR A 291 -11.44 -14.96 -5.74
CA TYR A 291 -10.04 -15.09 -6.17
C TYR A 291 -9.30 -13.77 -5.97
N HIS A 292 -9.94 -12.66 -6.30
CA HIS A 292 -9.40 -11.32 -6.04
C HIS A 292 -9.16 -11.08 -4.55
N TYR A 293 -10.14 -11.34 -3.68
CA TYR A 293 -9.98 -11.06 -2.24
C TYR A 293 -8.93 -11.97 -1.59
N SER A 294 -8.84 -13.23 -2.02
CA SER A 294 -7.81 -14.16 -1.56
C SER A 294 -6.40 -13.69 -1.96
N TRP A 295 -6.23 -13.21 -3.21
CA TRP A 295 -4.99 -12.58 -3.63
C TRP A 295 -4.73 -11.26 -2.89
N TYR A 296 -5.77 -10.44 -2.71
CA TYR A 296 -5.64 -9.10 -2.13
C TYR A 296 -5.15 -9.19 -0.69
N ASN A 297 -5.73 -10.08 0.11
CA ASN A 297 -5.28 -10.37 1.47
C ASN A 297 -3.83 -10.88 1.49
N LEU A 298 -3.51 -11.87 0.64
CA LEU A 298 -2.15 -12.41 0.52
C LEU A 298 -1.13 -11.33 0.14
N SER A 299 -1.51 -10.40 -0.75
CA SER A 299 -0.63 -9.31 -1.19
C SER A 299 -0.27 -8.36 -0.03
N HIS A 300 -1.23 -8.09 0.87
CA HIS A 300 -0.98 -7.32 2.09
C HIS A 300 -0.10 -8.07 3.08
N MET A 301 -0.27 -9.40 3.20
CA MET A 301 0.63 -10.21 4.02
C MET A 301 2.07 -10.17 3.47
N VAL A 302 2.23 -10.21 2.15
CA VAL A 302 3.55 -10.08 1.51
C VAL A 302 4.16 -8.68 1.71
N ASP A 303 3.35 -7.62 1.74
CA ASP A 303 3.82 -6.27 2.11
C ASP A 303 4.38 -6.23 3.55
N VAL A 304 3.70 -6.89 4.49
CA VAL A 304 4.18 -7.03 5.88
C VAL A 304 5.46 -7.87 5.93
N CYS A 305 5.53 -8.98 5.20
CA CYS A 305 6.74 -9.80 5.12
C CYS A 305 7.94 -9.02 4.57
N ALA A 306 7.76 -8.26 3.49
CA ALA A 306 8.81 -7.42 2.91
C ALA A 306 9.33 -6.40 3.93
N THR A 307 8.40 -5.73 4.61
CA THR A 307 8.74 -4.74 5.64
C THR A 307 9.45 -5.38 6.84
N ALA A 308 8.97 -6.53 7.31
CA ALA A 308 9.56 -7.28 8.42
C ALA A 308 10.99 -7.76 8.09
N GLN A 309 11.24 -8.18 6.85
CA GLN A 309 12.57 -8.61 6.43
C GLN A 309 13.59 -7.47 6.49
N LYS A 310 13.19 -6.22 6.16
CA LYS A 310 14.04 -5.03 6.36
C LYS A 310 14.38 -4.75 7.82
N LEU A 311 13.57 -5.25 8.75
CA LEU A 311 13.82 -5.19 10.18
C LEU A 311 14.49 -6.46 10.73
N GLY A 312 14.93 -7.37 9.86
CA GLY A 312 15.63 -8.62 10.21
C GLY A 312 14.71 -9.75 10.65
N VAL A 313 13.40 -9.68 10.40
CA VAL A 313 12.42 -10.71 10.78
C VAL A 313 11.90 -11.45 9.55
N ASN A 314 12.02 -12.77 9.53
CA ASN A 314 11.52 -13.61 8.43
C ASN A 314 10.13 -14.16 8.75
N LEU A 315 9.09 -13.49 8.26
CA LEU A 315 7.70 -13.94 8.41
C LEU A 315 7.25 -14.93 7.32
N LEU A 316 7.97 -15.03 6.19
CA LEU A 316 7.54 -15.91 5.09
C LEU A 316 7.62 -17.39 5.48
N ASP A 317 8.63 -17.75 6.27
CA ASP A 317 8.85 -19.12 6.71
C ASP A 317 8.06 -19.51 7.98
N GLU A 318 7.30 -18.57 8.56
CA GLU A 318 6.42 -18.85 9.69
C GLU A 318 5.31 -19.84 9.31
N LYS A 319 5.12 -20.85 10.15
CA LYS A 319 4.17 -21.95 9.92
C LYS A 319 3.58 -22.42 11.24
N SER A 320 2.26 -22.54 11.30
CA SER A 320 1.59 -23.12 12.47
C SER A 320 1.84 -24.63 12.57
N VAL A 321 1.55 -25.21 13.74
CA VAL A 321 1.69 -26.65 14.00
C VAL A 321 0.89 -27.50 13.00
N ASP A 322 -0.30 -27.04 12.61
CA ASP A 322 -1.18 -27.70 11.63
C ASP A 322 -0.89 -27.31 10.17
N GLY A 323 0.06 -26.40 9.92
CA GLY A 323 0.63 -26.16 8.59
C GLY A 323 0.20 -24.89 7.85
N ARG A 324 -0.55 -23.99 8.50
CA ARG A 324 -0.98 -22.70 7.96
C ARG A 324 0.22 -21.80 7.72
N SER A 325 0.32 -21.24 6.52
CA SER A 325 1.48 -20.43 6.11
C SER A 325 1.18 -19.57 4.88
N ILE A 326 2.00 -18.54 4.66
CA ILE A 326 1.96 -17.71 3.45
C ILE A 326 2.18 -18.56 2.19
N TYR A 327 3.12 -19.49 2.23
CA TYR A 327 3.37 -20.39 1.10
C TYR A 327 2.17 -21.30 0.82
N GLY A 328 1.47 -21.80 1.85
CA GLY A 328 0.23 -22.56 1.65
C GLY A 328 -0.82 -21.76 0.88
N ALA A 329 -1.04 -20.51 1.28
CA ALA A 329 -1.99 -19.61 0.58
C ALA A 329 -1.54 -19.28 -0.85
N MET A 330 -0.24 -19.05 -1.05
CA MET A 330 0.32 -18.81 -2.38
C MET A 330 0.17 -20.05 -3.28
N ASP A 331 0.51 -21.24 -2.78
CA ASP A 331 0.39 -22.51 -3.51
C ASP A 331 -1.06 -22.80 -3.92
N TYR A 332 -2.01 -22.51 -3.02
CA TYR A 332 -3.43 -22.64 -3.30
C TYR A 332 -3.84 -21.77 -4.50
N LEU A 333 -3.51 -20.48 -4.49
CA LEU A 333 -3.83 -19.56 -5.60
C LEU A 333 -3.06 -19.87 -6.88
N ALA A 334 -1.79 -20.25 -6.77
CA ALA A 334 -0.93 -20.64 -7.88
C ALA A 334 -1.48 -21.88 -8.61
N SER A 335 -2.16 -22.78 -7.90
CA SER A 335 -2.78 -23.97 -8.50
C SER A 335 -3.87 -23.66 -9.54
N PHE A 336 -4.37 -22.42 -9.59
CA PHE A 336 -5.36 -21.97 -10.57
C PHE A 336 -4.77 -21.16 -11.73
N ILE A 337 -3.47 -20.84 -11.69
CA ILE A 337 -2.79 -20.10 -12.75
C ILE A 337 -2.80 -20.89 -14.06
N GLY A 338 -3.11 -20.19 -15.16
CA GLY A 338 -3.25 -20.76 -16.49
C GLY A 338 -4.56 -21.51 -16.73
N LYS A 339 -5.46 -21.59 -15.74
CA LYS A 339 -6.77 -22.24 -15.89
C LYS A 339 -7.88 -21.22 -16.19
N ASN A 340 -8.98 -21.71 -16.74
CA ASN A 340 -10.19 -20.92 -16.95
C ASN A 340 -10.94 -20.70 -15.63
N ALA A 341 -11.76 -19.64 -15.57
CA ALA A 341 -12.53 -19.27 -14.38
C ALA A 341 -13.44 -20.41 -13.88
N SER A 342 -13.93 -21.28 -14.78
CA SER A 342 -14.73 -22.46 -14.41
C SER A 342 -14.01 -23.49 -13.55
N SER A 343 -12.67 -23.44 -13.47
CA SER A 343 -11.88 -24.29 -12.58
C SER A 343 -11.86 -23.81 -11.13
N TRP A 344 -12.23 -22.55 -10.89
CA TRP A 344 -12.31 -21.95 -9.57
C TRP A 344 -13.65 -22.33 -8.93
N PRO A 345 -13.67 -23.04 -7.78
CA PRO A 345 -14.90 -23.58 -7.21
C PRO A 345 -15.70 -22.56 -6.39
N TYR A 346 -15.35 -21.26 -6.47
CA TYR A 346 -16.04 -20.16 -5.81
C TYR A 346 -16.44 -19.08 -6.82
N GLN A 347 -17.09 -18.01 -6.36
CA GLN A 347 -17.46 -16.92 -7.25
C GLN A 347 -16.25 -16.08 -7.67
N GLN A 348 -16.21 -15.72 -8.95
CA GLN A 348 -15.37 -14.64 -9.46
C GLN A 348 -16.12 -13.96 -10.61
N ILE A 349 -17.00 -13.02 -10.27
CA ILE A 349 -17.93 -12.42 -11.24
C ILE A 349 -17.25 -11.55 -12.32
N SER A 350 -15.99 -11.15 -12.11
CA SER A 350 -15.22 -10.37 -13.10
C SER A 350 -13.70 -10.41 -12.83
N GLY A 351 -12.87 -10.00 -13.80
CA GLY A 351 -11.43 -9.75 -13.59
C GLY A 351 -10.52 -10.98 -13.43
N TRP A 352 -10.96 -12.18 -13.81
CA TRP A 352 -10.20 -13.43 -13.66
C TRP A 352 -8.77 -13.35 -14.22
N GLU A 353 -8.62 -12.99 -15.49
CA GLU A 353 -7.31 -12.95 -16.17
C GLU A 353 -6.39 -11.91 -15.56
N ALA A 354 -6.92 -10.73 -15.21
CA ALA A 354 -6.16 -9.67 -14.57
C ALA A 354 -5.62 -10.13 -13.20
N LYS A 355 -6.44 -10.82 -12.41
CA LYS A 355 -6.04 -11.30 -11.09
C LYS A 355 -5.02 -12.44 -11.14
N GLN A 356 -5.03 -13.26 -12.19
CA GLN A 356 -3.92 -14.20 -12.40
C GLN A 356 -2.59 -13.46 -12.59
N GLN A 357 -2.57 -12.31 -13.27
CA GLN A 357 -1.34 -11.52 -13.43
C GLN A 357 -0.85 -10.97 -12.10
N ASP A 358 -1.78 -10.48 -11.25
CA ASP A 358 -1.43 -10.00 -9.93
C ASP A 358 -0.87 -11.11 -9.02
N VAL A 359 -1.39 -12.33 -9.15
CA VAL A 359 -0.87 -13.53 -8.47
C VAL A 359 0.53 -13.89 -8.99
N CYS A 360 0.79 -13.77 -10.30
CA CYS A 360 2.15 -13.90 -10.85
C CYS A 360 3.12 -12.85 -10.30
N HIS A 361 2.72 -11.57 -10.22
CA HIS A 361 3.53 -10.54 -9.58
C HIS A 361 3.82 -10.87 -8.12
N THR A 362 2.83 -11.38 -7.38
CA THR A 362 3.00 -11.75 -5.96
C THR A 362 3.94 -12.93 -5.77
N MET A 363 3.84 -13.97 -6.63
CA MET A 363 4.80 -15.07 -6.67
C MET A 363 6.22 -14.58 -6.91
N PHE A 364 6.38 -13.62 -7.82
CA PHE A 364 7.69 -13.01 -8.09
C PHE A 364 8.25 -12.27 -6.87
N ARG A 365 7.42 -11.46 -6.20
CA ARG A 365 7.83 -10.79 -4.94
C ARG A 365 8.26 -11.78 -3.86
N ILE A 366 7.52 -12.88 -3.70
CA ILE A 366 7.88 -13.91 -2.73
C ILE A 366 9.23 -14.54 -3.10
N PHE A 367 9.49 -14.79 -4.38
CA PHE A 367 10.78 -15.28 -4.85
C PHE A 367 11.93 -14.28 -4.56
N GLU A 368 11.72 -12.98 -4.75
CA GLU A 368 12.75 -11.98 -4.40
C GLU A 368 13.07 -11.95 -2.90
N LEU A 369 12.05 -12.13 -2.06
CA LEU A 369 12.21 -12.19 -0.60
C LEU A 369 12.81 -13.54 -0.14
N ALA A 370 12.56 -14.62 -0.89
CA ALA A 370 13.02 -15.98 -0.63
C ALA A 370 13.50 -16.68 -1.93
N PRO A 371 14.75 -16.42 -2.38
CA PRO A 371 15.26 -16.89 -3.69
C PRO A 371 15.37 -18.41 -3.88
N THR A 372 15.08 -19.21 -2.84
CA THR A 372 14.99 -20.66 -2.92
C THR A 372 13.66 -21.15 -3.53
N ARG A 373 12.67 -20.27 -3.71
CA ARG A 373 11.33 -20.60 -4.21
C ARG A 373 11.25 -20.58 -5.75
N HIS A 374 12.16 -21.29 -6.43
CA HIS A 374 12.28 -21.31 -7.90
C HIS A 374 10.97 -21.64 -8.64
N ARG A 375 10.13 -22.52 -8.07
CA ARG A 375 8.82 -22.86 -8.63
C ARG A 375 7.92 -21.63 -8.87
N TYR A 376 7.96 -20.63 -7.98
CA TYR A 376 7.16 -19.41 -8.14
C TYR A 376 7.66 -18.55 -9.29
N GLN A 377 8.98 -18.44 -9.44
CA GLN A 377 9.58 -17.78 -10.59
C GLN A 377 9.20 -18.48 -11.90
N GLU A 378 9.31 -19.81 -11.97
CA GLU A 378 8.97 -20.60 -13.16
C GLU A 378 7.50 -20.44 -13.58
N ILE A 379 6.57 -20.48 -12.62
CA ILE A 379 5.14 -20.28 -12.91
C ILE A 379 4.89 -18.84 -13.38
N ALA A 380 5.46 -17.84 -12.69
CA ALA A 380 5.28 -16.44 -13.07
C ALA A 380 5.81 -16.17 -14.48
N GLN A 381 7.02 -16.62 -14.81
CA GLN A 381 7.62 -16.48 -16.14
C GLN A 381 6.80 -17.15 -17.24
N LYS A 382 6.20 -18.31 -16.94
CA LYS A 382 5.41 -19.05 -17.93
C LYS A 382 4.06 -18.40 -18.25
N TYR A 383 3.38 -17.84 -17.25
CA TYR A 383 1.97 -17.44 -17.37
C TYR A 383 1.73 -15.93 -17.34
N ALA A 384 2.73 -15.16 -16.93
CA ALA A 384 2.56 -13.74 -16.90
C ALA A 384 2.65 -13.10 -18.27
N LYS A 385 1.87 -12.04 -18.45
CA LYS A 385 1.86 -11.22 -19.64
C LYS A 385 2.88 -10.11 -19.46
N HIS A 386 3.84 -10.05 -20.37
CA HIS A 386 4.85 -9.00 -20.39
C HIS A 386 4.26 -7.73 -21.00
N ASN A 387 3.82 -6.80 -20.16
CA ASN A 387 3.59 -5.42 -20.60
C ASN A 387 4.93 -4.66 -20.52
N GLU A 388 5.45 -4.25 -21.68
CA GLU A 388 6.72 -3.53 -21.77
C GLU A 388 6.71 -2.17 -21.06
N THR A 389 5.53 -1.56 -20.95
CA THR A 389 5.33 -0.26 -20.32
C THR A 389 5.05 -0.34 -18.82
N ASP A 390 4.98 -1.55 -18.25
CA ASP A 390 4.62 -1.72 -16.85
C ASP A 390 5.70 -1.18 -15.92
N ARG A 391 5.29 -0.31 -14.99
CA ARG A 391 6.14 0.23 -13.93
C ARG A 391 6.74 -0.87 -13.06
N TRP A 392 6.10 -2.03 -12.96
CA TRP A 392 6.61 -3.22 -12.29
C TRP A 392 8.07 -3.52 -12.64
N ARG A 393 8.42 -3.42 -13.93
CA ARG A 393 9.79 -3.66 -14.42
C ARG A 393 10.81 -2.73 -13.81
N LEU A 394 10.42 -1.50 -13.46
CA LEU A 394 11.32 -0.53 -12.85
C LEU A 394 11.53 -0.83 -11.37
N LEU A 395 10.51 -1.39 -10.69
CA LEU A 395 10.57 -1.69 -9.27
C LEU A 395 11.27 -3.02 -8.97
N TYR A 396 11.07 -4.03 -9.84
CA TYR A 396 11.39 -5.43 -9.54
C TYR A 396 12.28 -6.11 -10.61
N GLY A 397 12.53 -5.46 -11.74
CA GLY A 397 13.57 -5.88 -12.68
C GLY A 397 13.16 -6.89 -13.75
N GLU A 398 14.19 -7.46 -14.39
CA GLU A 398 14.16 -8.45 -15.49
C GLU A 398 13.78 -9.87 -15.08
N SER A 399 13.63 -10.12 -13.79
CA SER A 399 13.38 -11.46 -13.28
C SER A 399 11.95 -11.97 -13.56
N PHE A 400 11.27 -11.30 -14.50
CA PHE A 400 9.97 -11.59 -15.07
C PHE A 400 10.08 -11.88 -16.57
#